data_AF-A0A5C5BYZ4-F1
#
_entry.id   AF-A0A5C5BYZ4-F1
#
_cell.length_a   1.000
_cell.length_b   1.000
_cell.length_c   1.000
_cell.angle_alpha   90.00
_cell.angle_beta   90.00
_cell.angle_gamma   90.00
#
_symmetry.space_group_name_H-M   'P 1'
#
loop_
_entity.id
_entity.type
_entity.pdbx_description
1 polymer ?
#
loop_
_entity_poly.entity_id
_entity_poly.type
_entity_poly.pdbx_seq_one_letter_code
_entity_poly.pdbx_strand_id
1 'polypeptide(L)'
;MAAQSPRRRASRIRTAAYRRRLFARQTNPLASRERPIFRRRRGRWTAARLCFFGAAALLAGAVSFSMLSFPPAAADIDAEKRAARDVASLQEDVSHPQRSASLEVPALAQNPELPTGCESVALTNALLSLGFNLGKTDIADNWLPLSDDDFVTAFMGDPHSTDSHSCMAPAIVRTADAYLAAQGSSLEATDMTGSSLGQVLDQVAGGNPVIAWCTIGLEPPGAAYRTARENGRTYRLYANSHCVVVSGYDLNEGLVLVSDSLAGQVSYDLRQFAARYYELGAQAVVIE
;
A
#
# COMPACT_ATOMS: atom_id res chain seq x y z
N MET A 1 47.42 -51.61 -20.73
CA MET A 1 47.27 -50.16 -20.49
C MET A 1 45.79 -49.85 -20.53
N ALA A 2 45.19 -49.49 -19.39
CA ALA A 2 43.75 -49.34 -19.23
C ALA A 2 43.28 -47.92 -19.60
N ALA A 3 42.19 -47.84 -20.38
CA ALA A 3 41.55 -46.60 -20.80
C ALA A 3 40.69 -45.99 -19.66
N GLN A 4 40.80 -44.69 -19.45
CA GLN A 4 39.94 -43.91 -18.54
C GLN A 4 38.92 -43.09 -19.34
N SER A 5 37.64 -43.25 -18.99
CA SER A 5 36.52 -42.42 -19.47
C SER A 5 36.42 -41.09 -18.71
N PRO A 6 35.94 -40.00 -19.33
CA PRO A 6 35.86 -38.69 -18.68
C PRO A 6 34.60 -38.57 -17.79
N ARG A 7 34.79 -38.07 -16.56
CA ARG A 7 33.72 -37.74 -15.61
C ARG A 7 33.06 -36.41 -15.97
N ARG A 8 31.73 -36.43 -16.20
CA ARG A 8 30.87 -35.24 -16.25
C ARG A 8 30.83 -34.54 -14.88
N ARG A 9 31.09 -33.23 -14.86
CA ARG A 9 30.99 -32.38 -13.66
C ARG A 9 29.59 -31.76 -13.61
N ALA A 10 28.73 -32.24 -12.72
CA ALA A 10 27.42 -31.64 -12.45
C ALA A 10 27.61 -30.39 -11.57
N SER A 11 27.17 -29.23 -12.04
CA SER A 11 27.12 -27.99 -11.27
C SER A 11 25.95 -28.05 -10.29
N ARG A 12 26.26 -28.16 -8.99
CA ARG A 12 25.28 -27.97 -7.92
C ARG A 12 25.10 -26.47 -7.68
N ILE A 13 23.95 -25.94 -8.04
CA ILE A 13 23.46 -24.62 -7.61
C ILE A 13 23.32 -24.68 -6.08
N ARG A 14 24.05 -23.81 -5.37
CA ARG A 14 23.93 -23.64 -3.92
C ARG A 14 22.85 -22.59 -3.66
N THR A 15 21.70 -23.04 -3.18
CA THR A 15 20.68 -22.17 -2.60
C THR A 15 21.24 -21.55 -1.32
N ALA A 16 21.31 -20.22 -1.25
CA ALA A 16 21.73 -19.51 -0.05
C ALA A 16 20.62 -19.61 1.01
N ALA A 17 20.93 -20.24 2.14
CA ALA A 17 20.03 -20.30 3.29
C ALA A 17 20.04 -18.94 4.01
N TYR A 18 18.90 -18.25 3.97
CA TYR A 18 18.65 -17.03 4.73
C TYR A 18 18.66 -17.34 6.24
N ARG A 19 19.57 -16.70 6.98
CA ARG A 19 19.62 -16.78 8.45
C ARG A 19 18.53 -15.89 9.05
N ARG A 20 17.48 -16.49 9.61
CA ARG A 20 16.54 -15.82 10.52
C ARG A 20 17.32 -15.15 11.66
N ARG A 21 17.14 -13.83 11.85
CA ARG A 21 17.41 -13.20 13.14
C ARG A 21 16.32 -13.66 14.10
N LEU A 22 16.68 -14.49 15.07
CA LEU A 22 15.80 -14.84 16.18
C LEU A 22 15.71 -13.63 17.11
N PHE A 23 14.66 -12.81 16.94
CA PHE A 23 14.26 -11.90 18.00
C PHE A 23 13.75 -12.74 19.17
N ALA A 24 14.35 -12.53 20.34
CA ALA A 24 13.99 -13.20 21.57
C ALA A 24 12.52 -12.88 21.89
N ARG A 25 11.70 -13.93 21.96
CA ARG A 25 10.29 -13.87 22.33
C ARG A 25 10.18 -13.38 23.78
N GLN A 26 9.99 -12.08 24.00
CA GLN A 26 9.58 -11.59 25.30
C GLN A 26 8.12 -11.96 25.52
N THR A 27 7.89 -12.88 26.44
CA THR A 27 6.55 -13.25 26.90
C THR A 27 6.13 -12.23 27.95
N ASN A 28 5.28 -11.28 27.57
CA ASN A 28 4.65 -10.39 28.54
C ASN A 28 3.38 -11.06 29.09
N PRO A 29 3.20 -11.08 30.43
CA PRO A 29 2.00 -11.64 31.04
C PRO A 29 0.77 -10.80 30.71
N LEU A 30 -0.34 -11.50 30.44
CA LEU A 30 -1.67 -10.94 30.18
C LEU A 30 -2.09 -9.99 31.30
N ALA A 31 -2.01 -8.68 31.04
CA ALA A 31 -2.65 -7.68 31.88
C ALA A 31 -4.11 -7.55 31.44
N SER A 32 -5.03 -8.10 32.24
CA SER A 32 -6.45 -7.82 32.15
C SER A 32 -6.67 -6.33 32.43
N ARG A 33 -7.05 -5.55 31.41
CA ARG A 33 -7.54 -4.18 31.59
C ARG A 33 -9.02 -4.12 31.22
N GLU A 34 -9.81 -3.71 32.21
CA GLU A 34 -11.23 -3.42 32.11
C GLU A 34 -11.48 -2.34 31.06
N ARG A 35 -12.51 -2.55 30.24
CA ARG A 35 -12.93 -1.65 29.16
C ARG A 35 -13.80 -0.51 29.73
N PRO A 36 -13.62 0.76 29.30
CA PRO A 36 -14.61 1.79 29.57
C PRO A 36 -15.86 1.53 28.72
N ILE A 37 -17.02 1.50 29.37
CA ILE A 37 -18.34 1.37 28.75
C ILE A 37 -18.71 2.70 28.09
N PHE A 38 -18.52 2.82 26.78
CA PHE A 38 -19.17 3.87 25.99
C PHE A 38 -20.53 3.37 25.46
N ARG A 39 -21.61 3.93 26.01
CA ARG A 39 -23.00 3.69 25.58
C ARG A 39 -23.21 4.24 24.16
N ARG A 40 -23.32 3.38 23.16
CA ARG A 40 -23.94 3.71 21.85
C ARG A 40 -25.45 3.90 22.03
N ARG A 41 -25.96 5.09 21.67
CA ARG A 41 -27.39 5.39 21.60
C ARG A 41 -27.92 4.95 20.23
N ARG A 42 -28.74 3.89 20.19
CA ARG A 42 -29.51 3.47 19.00
C ARG A 42 -30.62 4.47 18.70
N GLY A 43 -30.62 5.07 17.51
CA GLY A 43 -31.78 5.72 16.92
C GLY A 43 -32.40 4.80 15.86
N ARG A 44 -33.64 4.39 16.08
CA ARG A 44 -34.50 3.66 15.13
C ARG A 44 -35.20 4.67 14.23
N TRP A 45 -35.20 4.47 12.92
CA TRP A 45 -36.27 4.98 12.06
C TRP A 45 -36.70 3.90 11.07
N THR A 46 -38.01 3.74 10.99
CA THR A 46 -38.77 2.76 10.21
C THR A 46 -39.06 3.25 8.79
N ALA A 47 -39.30 2.27 7.93
CA ALA A 47 -39.51 2.35 6.49
C ALA A 47 -40.68 3.22 6.00
N ALA A 48 -40.60 3.61 4.71
CA ALA A 48 -41.77 3.76 3.84
C ALA A 48 -41.43 3.27 2.42
N ARG A 49 -42.41 2.61 1.80
CA ARG A 49 -42.35 1.85 0.55
C ARG A 49 -43.22 2.53 -0.53
N LEU A 50 -42.75 2.38 -1.77
CA LEU A 50 -43.47 2.11 -3.03
C LEU A 50 -44.21 3.22 -3.85
N CYS A 51 -43.84 3.18 -5.15
CA CYS A 51 -44.63 3.31 -6.40
C CYS A 51 -44.94 4.70 -6.99
N PHE A 52 -45.17 4.92 -8.31
CA PHE A 52 -45.65 4.08 -9.43
C PHE A 52 -45.12 4.66 -10.79
N PHE A 53 -44.70 3.77 -11.71
CA PHE A 53 -44.93 3.69 -13.19
C PHE A 53 -44.53 4.80 -14.21
N GLY A 54 -44.02 4.34 -15.37
CA GLY A 54 -44.03 5.10 -16.65
C GLY A 54 -43.18 4.48 -17.75
N ALA A 55 -43.77 4.16 -18.91
CA ALA A 55 -43.23 3.27 -19.95
C ALA A 55 -42.20 3.87 -20.94
N ALA A 56 -41.33 2.97 -21.42
CA ALA A 56 -40.84 2.73 -22.80
C ALA A 56 -40.53 3.90 -23.77
N ALA A 57 -39.31 3.87 -24.35
CA ALA A 57 -39.09 3.95 -25.79
C ALA A 57 -37.68 3.47 -26.18
N LEU A 58 -37.62 2.43 -27.03
CA LEU A 58 -36.43 2.01 -27.76
C LEU A 58 -36.14 3.01 -28.88
N LEU A 59 -34.94 3.60 -28.89
CA LEU A 59 -34.35 4.14 -30.11
C LEU A 59 -32.87 3.73 -30.18
N ALA A 60 -32.60 2.79 -31.08
CA ALA A 60 -31.27 2.48 -31.56
C ALA A 60 -30.76 3.68 -32.37
N GLY A 61 -29.83 4.43 -31.78
CA GLY A 61 -28.98 5.38 -32.48
C GLY A 61 -27.54 4.96 -32.27
N ALA A 62 -26.88 4.49 -33.33
CA ALA A 62 -25.45 4.23 -33.32
C ALA A 62 -24.71 5.57 -33.14
N VAL A 63 -24.45 5.93 -31.88
CA VAL A 63 -23.47 6.97 -31.57
C VAL A 63 -22.13 6.24 -31.55
N SER A 64 -21.38 6.37 -32.65
CA SER A 64 -19.93 6.20 -32.60
C SER A 64 -19.40 7.22 -31.60
N PHE A 65 -19.34 6.82 -30.33
CA PHE A 65 -18.64 7.56 -29.31
C PHE A 65 -17.18 7.45 -29.67
N SER A 66 -16.70 8.42 -30.45
CA SER A 66 -15.28 8.66 -30.61
C SER A 66 -14.72 8.71 -29.20
N MET A 67 -13.83 7.78 -28.88
CA MET A 67 -13.01 7.85 -27.68
C MET A 67 -12.26 9.18 -27.75
N LEU A 68 -12.83 10.21 -27.13
CA LEU A 68 -12.11 11.40 -26.72
C LEU A 68 -11.17 10.93 -25.63
N SER A 69 -10.03 10.36 -26.05
CA SER A 69 -8.87 10.21 -25.20
C SER A 69 -8.45 11.62 -24.81
N PHE A 70 -8.91 12.07 -23.64
CA PHE A 70 -8.41 13.31 -23.07
C PHE A 70 -6.90 13.16 -22.93
N PRO A 71 -6.10 14.09 -23.47
CA PRO A 71 -4.66 14.03 -23.28
C PRO A 71 -4.39 14.10 -21.76
N PRO A 72 -3.52 13.21 -21.23
CA PRO A 72 -3.22 13.21 -19.80
C PRO A 72 -2.69 14.59 -19.37
N ALA A 73 -2.96 14.98 -18.12
CA ALA A 73 -2.41 16.24 -17.61
C ALA A 73 -0.87 16.17 -17.66
N ALA A 74 -0.20 17.30 -17.88
CA ALA A 74 1.26 17.31 -18.04
C ALA A 74 2.03 16.65 -16.87
N ALA A 75 1.45 16.67 -15.66
CA ALA A 75 1.97 15.96 -14.49
C ALA A 75 1.89 14.43 -14.64
N ASP A 76 0.81 13.90 -15.22
CA ASP A 76 0.62 12.46 -15.45
C ASP A 76 1.61 11.97 -16.53
N ILE A 77 1.78 12.76 -17.60
CA ILE A 77 2.80 12.49 -18.63
C ILE A 77 4.22 12.47 -18.05
N ASP A 78 4.53 13.36 -17.11
CA ASP A 78 5.83 13.40 -16.46
C ASP A 78 6.05 12.19 -15.54
N ALA A 79 5.00 11.77 -14.81
CA ALA A 79 5.04 10.59 -13.97
C ALA A 79 5.27 9.29 -14.76
N GLU A 80 4.55 9.09 -15.88
CA GLU A 80 4.76 7.93 -16.76
C GLU A 80 6.16 7.91 -17.38
N LYS A 81 6.67 9.07 -17.82
CA LYS A 81 8.04 9.20 -18.35
C LYS A 81 9.10 8.96 -17.27
N ARG A 82 8.87 9.42 -16.05
CA ARG A 82 9.75 9.17 -14.91
C ARG A 82 9.76 7.67 -14.57
N ALA A 83 8.59 7.04 -14.44
CA ALA A 83 8.45 5.60 -14.24
C ALA A 83 9.19 4.80 -15.31
N ALA A 84 9.02 5.19 -16.58
CA ALA A 84 9.69 4.53 -17.69
C ALA A 84 11.22 4.57 -17.57
N ARG A 85 11.76 5.73 -17.24
CA ARG A 85 13.20 5.95 -17.08
C ARG A 85 13.77 5.21 -15.89
N ASP A 86 13.11 5.32 -14.74
CA ASP A 86 13.59 4.73 -13.48
C ASP A 86 13.56 3.21 -13.57
N VAL A 87 12.48 2.61 -14.11
CA VAL A 87 12.41 1.16 -14.31
C VAL A 87 13.43 0.68 -15.34
N ALA A 88 13.62 1.39 -16.46
CA ALA A 88 14.66 1.03 -17.42
C ALA A 88 16.05 1.04 -16.77
N SER A 89 16.36 2.10 -15.99
CA SER A 89 17.63 2.20 -15.25
C SER A 89 17.80 1.05 -14.26
N LEU A 90 16.76 0.68 -13.51
CA LEU A 90 16.81 -0.44 -12.55
C LEU A 90 17.04 -1.78 -13.27
N GLN A 91 16.39 -1.99 -14.40
CA GLN A 91 16.51 -3.25 -15.15
C GLN A 91 17.87 -3.37 -15.87
N GLU A 92 18.40 -2.27 -16.40
CA GLU A 92 19.71 -2.23 -17.07
C GLU A 92 20.89 -2.29 -16.09
N ASP A 93 20.72 -1.83 -14.85
CA ASP A 93 21.76 -1.92 -13.83
C ASP A 93 21.99 -3.36 -13.36
N VAL A 94 22.81 -4.08 -14.13
CA VAL A 94 23.27 -5.44 -13.83
C VAL A 94 24.21 -5.50 -12.62
N SER A 95 24.65 -4.35 -12.09
CA SER A 95 25.44 -4.28 -10.87
C SER A 95 24.58 -4.21 -9.60
N HIS A 96 23.26 -4.05 -9.73
CA HIS A 96 22.33 -4.09 -8.61
C HIS A 96 22.51 -5.42 -7.84
N PRO A 97 22.94 -5.37 -6.57
CA PRO A 97 23.44 -6.55 -5.85
C PRO A 97 22.38 -7.63 -5.65
N GLN A 98 21.10 -7.24 -5.68
CA GLN A 98 19.96 -8.13 -5.57
C GLN A 98 18.92 -7.83 -6.66
N ARG A 99 18.80 -8.72 -7.65
CA ARG A 99 17.88 -8.60 -8.79
C ARG A 99 16.42 -8.92 -8.44
N SER A 100 16.20 -9.61 -7.33
CA SER A 100 14.88 -9.86 -6.77
C SER A 100 14.94 -9.97 -5.25
N ALA A 101 13.91 -9.49 -4.57
CA ALA A 101 13.77 -9.53 -3.12
C ALA A 101 12.32 -9.84 -2.75
N SER A 102 12.10 -10.47 -1.61
CA SER A 102 10.77 -10.62 -1.04
C SER A 102 10.80 -10.73 0.48
N LEU A 103 9.72 -10.23 1.08
CA LEU A 103 9.42 -10.23 2.49
C LEU A 103 8.10 -10.99 2.69
N GLU A 104 8.00 -11.73 3.78
CA GLU A 104 6.73 -12.35 4.19
C GLU A 104 5.82 -11.29 4.84
N VAL A 105 5.06 -10.57 4.00
CA VAL A 105 4.08 -9.58 4.46
C VAL A 105 2.67 -10.15 4.28
N PRO A 106 1.87 -10.33 5.35
CA PRO A 106 0.49 -10.79 5.21
C PRO A 106 -0.35 -9.77 4.45
N ALA A 107 -1.45 -10.21 3.82
CA ALA A 107 -2.42 -9.36 3.16
C ALA A 107 -3.80 -9.53 3.82
N LEU A 108 -3.99 -8.92 4.99
CA LEU A 108 -5.31 -8.91 5.63
C LEU A 108 -6.32 -8.19 4.73
N ALA A 109 -7.45 -8.85 4.44
CA ALA A 109 -8.52 -8.24 3.68
C ALA A 109 -9.22 -7.16 4.51
N GLN A 110 -9.27 -5.91 4.03
CA GLN A 110 -9.85 -4.79 4.79
C GLN A 110 -11.35 -4.98 5.06
N ASN A 111 -12.07 -5.54 4.09
CA ASN A 111 -13.51 -5.74 4.17
C ASN A 111 -13.92 -6.94 5.04
N PRO A 112 -15.14 -6.92 5.61
CA PRO A 112 -16.12 -5.82 5.60
C PRO A 112 -15.89 -4.71 6.63
N GLU A 113 -14.96 -4.88 7.57
CA GLU A 113 -14.81 -3.99 8.73
C GLU A 113 -14.26 -2.61 8.36
N LEU A 114 -13.34 -2.55 7.40
CA LEU A 114 -12.63 -1.32 7.02
C LEU A 114 -12.77 -1.04 5.52
N PRO A 115 -13.97 -0.74 5.01
CA PRO A 115 -14.22 -0.52 3.59
C PRO A 115 -13.39 0.60 2.96
N THR A 116 -12.92 1.57 3.76
CA THR A 116 -12.05 2.67 3.32
C THR A 116 -10.71 2.71 4.07
N GLY A 117 -10.35 1.64 4.78
CA GLY A 117 -9.18 1.62 5.67
C GLY A 117 -7.88 1.09 5.08
N CYS A 118 -7.66 1.21 3.76
CA CYS A 118 -6.49 0.62 3.09
C CYS A 118 -5.16 1.00 3.74
N GLU A 119 -4.99 2.25 4.19
CA GLU A 119 -3.78 2.75 4.83
C GLU A 119 -3.58 2.14 6.22
N SER A 120 -4.64 2.04 7.02
CA SER A 120 -4.59 1.43 8.35
C SER A 120 -4.27 -0.07 8.28
N VAL A 121 -4.79 -0.76 7.26
CA VAL A 121 -4.56 -2.19 7.04
C VAL A 121 -3.17 -2.42 6.43
N ALA A 122 -2.69 -1.54 5.55
CA ALA A 122 -1.31 -1.59 5.05
C ALA A 122 -0.31 -1.42 6.21
N LEU A 123 -0.52 -0.45 7.11
CA LEU A 123 0.29 -0.31 8.31
C LEU A 123 0.22 -1.56 9.20
N THR A 124 -0.97 -2.12 9.38
CA THR A 124 -1.14 -3.37 10.15
C THR A 124 -0.34 -4.52 9.53
N ASN A 125 -0.44 -4.71 8.21
CA ASN A 125 0.29 -5.76 7.48
C ASN A 125 1.82 -5.57 7.59
N ALA A 126 2.33 -4.35 7.47
CA ALA A 126 3.74 -4.04 7.65
C ALA A 126 4.21 -4.39 9.08
N LEU A 127 3.47 -3.97 10.11
CA LEU A 127 3.79 -4.28 11.51
C LEU A 127 3.72 -5.78 11.82
N LEU A 128 2.74 -6.50 11.27
CA LEU A 128 2.67 -7.97 11.41
C LEU A 128 3.90 -8.65 10.81
N SER A 129 4.41 -8.19 9.66
CA SER A 129 5.63 -8.74 9.04
C SER A 129 6.89 -8.53 9.91
N LEU A 130 6.88 -7.49 10.75
CA LEU A 130 7.94 -7.17 11.70
C LEU A 130 7.77 -7.90 13.05
N GLY A 131 6.75 -8.74 13.18
CA GLY A 131 6.54 -9.59 14.36
C GLY A 131 5.68 -8.97 15.46
N PHE A 132 5.06 -7.81 15.22
CA PHE A 132 4.04 -7.27 16.12
C PHE A 132 2.75 -8.10 16.06
N ASN A 133 1.96 -8.05 17.14
CA ASN A 133 0.69 -8.75 17.22
C ASN A 133 -0.47 -7.75 17.20
N LEU A 134 -1.16 -7.67 16.06
CA LEU A 134 -2.28 -6.76 15.82
C LEU A 134 -3.46 -7.51 15.20
N GLY A 135 -4.66 -7.17 15.67
CA GLY A 135 -5.89 -7.41 14.94
C GLY A 135 -6.04 -6.40 13.80
N LYS A 136 -6.81 -6.77 12.78
CA LYS A 136 -7.03 -5.97 11.57
C LYS A 136 -7.48 -4.53 11.84
N THR A 137 -8.32 -4.31 12.85
CA THR A 137 -8.89 -2.99 13.16
C THR A 137 -8.11 -2.24 14.23
N ASP A 138 -7.11 -2.84 14.87
CA ASP A 138 -6.47 -2.25 16.04
C ASP A 138 -5.83 -0.88 15.74
N ILE A 139 -5.18 -0.75 14.56
CA ILE A 139 -4.60 0.51 14.10
C ILE A 139 -5.67 1.58 13.86
N ALA A 140 -6.73 1.24 13.10
CA ALA A 140 -7.82 2.17 12.80
C ALA A 140 -8.57 2.62 14.07
N ASP A 141 -8.80 1.69 15.01
CA ASP A 141 -9.65 1.92 16.17
C ASP A 141 -8.95 2.71 17.28
N ASN A 142 -7.62 2.54 17.42
CA ASN A 142 -6.91 3.00 18.62
C ASN A 142 -5.75 3.97 18.35
N TRP A 143 -5.23 4.02 17.12
CA TRP A 143 -3.97 4.72 16.83
C TRP A 143 -4.10 5.78 15.74
N LEU A 144 -4.92 5.52 14.72
CA LEU A 144 -5.09 6.41 13.58
C LEU A 144 -5.87 7.68 13.98
N PRO A 145 -5.27 8.88 13.89
CA PRO A 145 -6.00 10.12 14.12
C PRO A 145 -7.07 10.31 13.03
N LEU A 146 -8.28 10.71 13.44
CA LEU A 146 -9.37 11.03 12.53
C LEU A 146 -9.61 12.55 12.50
N SER A 147 -10.00 13.08 11.35
CA SER A 147 -10.45 14.47 11.19
C SER A 147 -11.62 14.56 10.20
N ASP A 148 -12.40 15.64 10.29
CA ASP A 148 -13.46 15.94 9.33
C ASP A 148 -12.93 16.67 8.07
N ASP A 149 -11.72 17.24 8.13
CA ASP A 149 -11.18 18.15 7.12
C ASP A 149 -9.72 17.86 6.71
N ASP A 150 -8.88 17.43 7.64
CA ASP A 150 -7.48 17.08 7.42
C ASP A 150 -7.35 15.65 6.88
N PHE A 151 -6.75 15.54 5.70
CA PHE A 151 -6.40 14.27 5.07
C PHE A 151 -4.89 14.04 5.01
N VAL A 152 -4.06 14.99 5.46
CA VAL A 152 -2.60 14.91 5.40
C VAL A 152 -2.02 14.32 6.67
N THR A 153 -2.39 14.86 7.84
CA THR A 153 -1.83 14.44 9.15
C THR A 153 -2.80 13.61 10.00
N ALA A 154 -4.02 13.44 9.49
CA ALA A 154 -5.08 12.58 10.01
C ALA A 154 -5.82 11.90 8.84
N PHE A 155 -6.60 10.87 9.16
CA PHE A 155 -7.55 10.27 8.23
C PHE A 155 -8.82 11.10 8.16
N MET A 156 -9.16 11.53 6.95
CA MET A 156 -10.35 12.33 6.73
C MET A 156 -11.59 11.42 6.69
N GLY A 157 -12.44 11.49 7.72
CA GLY A 157 -13.63 10.66 7.89
C GLY A 157 -13.40 9.45 8.81
N ASP A 158 -14.05 8.34 8.49
CA ASP A 158 -14.03 7.09 9.27
C ASP A 158 -13.67 5.90 8.37
N PRO A 159 -12.58 5.15 8.64
CA PRO A 159 -12.19 3.94 7.89
C PRO A 159 -13.25 2.83 7.86
N HIS A 160 -14.18 2.80 8.84
CA HIS A 160 -15.29 1.85 8.90
C HIS A 160 -16.47 2.22 8.00
N SER A 161 -16.48 3.45 7.46
CA SER A 161 -17.54 3.93 6.55
C SER A 161 -17.25 3.54 5.11
N THR A 162 -18.27 3.06 4.40
CA THR A 162 -18.20 2.81 2.94
C THR A 162 -18.15 4.09 2.12
N ASP A 163 -18.48 5.23 2.73
CA ASP A 163 -18.46 6.56 2.12
C ASP A 163 -17.57 7.43 3.01
N SER A 164 -16.28 7.43 2.70
CA SER A 164 -15.22 8.07 3.47
C SER A 164 -14.08 8.47 2.54
N HIS A 165 -13.05 9.11 3.09
CA HIS A 165 -11.90 9.52 2.32
C HIS A 165 -10.70 8.62 2.58
N SER A 166 -9.59 9.19 3.03
CA SER A 166 -8.26 8.58 3.03
C SER A 166 -7.32 9.44 3.89
N CYS A 167 -6.09 8.98 4.08
CA CYS A 167 -5.01 9.74 4.69
C CYS A 167 -3.73 9.67 3.85
N MET A 168 -2.78 10.56 4.13
CA MET A 168 -1.47 10.63 3.45
C MET A 168 -0.36 10.05 4.34
N ALA A 169 0.84 9.91 3.77
CA ALA A 169 2.02 9.38 4.47
C ALA A 169 2.27 9.98 5.87
N PRO A 170 2.13 11.30 6.12
CA PRO A 170 2.36 11.87 7.45
C PRO A 170 1.40 11.33 8.54
N ALA A 171 0.14 11.08 8.21
CA ALA A 171 -0.81 10.46 9.14
C ALA A 171 -0.37 9.04 9.54
N ILE A 172 0.15 8.26 8.58
CA ILE A 172 0.63 6.90 8.82
C ILE A 172 1.93 6.87 9.61
N VAL A 173 2.87 7.79 9.36
CA VAL A 173 4.08 7.94 10.19
C VAL A 173 3.69 8.24 11.64
N ARG A 174 2.85 9.25 11.86
CA ARG A 174 2.39 9.60 13.20
C ARG A 174 1.70 8.44 13.92
N THR A 175 0.88 7.69 13.19
CA THR A 175 0.16 6.52 13.71
C THR A 175 1.14 5.41 14.10
N ALA A 176 2.08 5.10 13.21
CA ALA A 176 3.09 4.07 13.43
C ALA A 176 4.01 4.42 14.60
N ASP A 177 4.52 5.65 14.68
CA ASP A 177 5.37 6.12 15.77
C ASP A 177 4.67 6.02 17.13
N ALA A 178 3.40 6.43 17.20
CA ALA A 178 2.61 6.32 18.42
C ALA A 178 2.46 4.86 18.86
N TYR A 179 2.17 3.96 17.93
CA TYR A 179 2.05 2.53 18.20
C TYR A 179 3.40 1.93 18.65
N LEU A 180 4.47 2.16 17.89
CA LEU A 180 5.81 1.62 18.13
C LEU A 180 6.36 2.09 19.50
N ALA A 181 6.18 3.37 19.82
CA ALA A 181 6.55 3.92 21.12
C ALA A 181 5.79 3.24 22.27
N ALA A 182 4.50 2.99 22.11
CA ALA A 182 3.70 2.29 23.12
C ALA A 182 4.08 0.80 23.27
N GLN A 183 4.64 0.18 22.23
CA GLN A 183 5.22 -1.16 22.31
C GLN A 183 6.64 -1.19 22.89
N GLY A 184 7.26 -0.02 23.16
CA GLY A 184 8.66 0.06 23.57
C GLY A 184 9.62 -0.44 22.48
N SER A 185 9.22 -0.34 21.21
CA SER A 185 10.03 -0.73 20.06
C SER A 185 11.17 0.27 19.83
N SER A 186 12.29 -0.22 19.29
CA SER A 186 13.37 0.63 18.77
C SER A 186 13.23 0.96 17.28
N LEU A 187 12.24 0.37 16.60
CA LEU A 187 11.91 0.67 15.20
C LEU A 187 11.18 2.02 15.13
N GLU A 188 11.34 2.70 14.01
CA GLU A 188 10.74 4.01 13.73
C GLU A 188 10.03 3.99 12.37
N ALA A 189 9.03 4.87 12.19
CA ALA A 189 8.42 5.08 10.89
C ALA A 189 9.01 6.32 10.21
N THR A 190 9.51 6.17 8.99
CA THR A 190 10.12 7.27 8.23
C THR A 190 9.28 7.62 7.01
N ASP A 191 8.89 8.90 6.89
CA ASP A 191 8.27 9.45 5.67
C ASP A 191 9.33 9.57 4.58
N MET A 192 9.30 8.64 3.62
CA MET A 192 10.16 8.66 2.44
C MET A 192 9.45 9.20 1.19
N THR A 193 8.36 9.95 1.37
CA THR A 193 7.64 10.59 0.27
C THR A 193 8.59 11.43 -0.60
N GLY A 194 8.49 11.24 -1.91
CA GLY A 194 9.37 11.84 -2.92
C GLY A 194 10.49 10.94 -3.41
N SER A 195 10.78 9.83 -2.70
CA SER A 195 11.82 8.88 -3.07
C SER A 195 11.57 8.23 -4.43
N SER A 196 12.63 7.85 -5.12
CA SER A 196 12.53 7.05 -6.34
C SER A 196 12.02 5.65 -6.02
N LEU A 197 11.46 4.98 -7.02
CA LEU A 197 11.08 3.57 -6.92
C LEU A 197 12.28 2.72 -6.48
N GLY A 198 13.48 2.99 -6.99
CA GLY A 198 14.70 2.28 -6.60
C GLY A 198 14.96 2.34 -5.09
N GLN A 199 14.82 3.52 -4.48
CA GLN A 199 14.99 3.67 -3.02
C GLN A 199 13.92 2.91 -2.22
N VAL A 200 12.69 2.78 -2.75
CA VAL A 200 11.65 1.92 -2.16
C VAL A 200 12.06 0.45 -2.25
N LEU A 201 12.57 0.00 -3.40
CA LEU A 201 13.02 -1.38 -3.58
C LEU A 201 14.26 -1.70 -2.73
N ASP A 202 15.16 -0.74 -2.53
CA ASP A 202 16.34 -0.88 -1.67
C ASP A 202 15.95 -1.17 -0.22
N GLN A 203 14.92 -0.48 0.30
CA GLN A 203 14.39 -0.77 1.64
C GLN A 203 13.84 -2.19 1.74
N VAL A 204 13.07 -2.62 0.75
CA VAL A 204 12.52 -3.98 0.69
C VAL A 204 13.64 -5.02 0.61
N ALA A 205 14.70 -4.77 -0.18
CA ALA A 205 15.89 -5.62 -0.23
C ALA A 205 16.64 -5.65 1.12
N GLY A 206 16.61 -4.55 1.87
CA GLY A 206 17.15 -4.41 3.21
C GLY A 206 16.39 -5.16 4.30
N GLY A 207 15.18 -5.65 4.01
CA GLY A 207 14.33 -6.33 5.00
C GLY A 207 13.17 -5.48 5.54
N ASN A 208 13.01 -4.25 5.05
CA ASN A 208 12.08 -3.27 5.61
C ASN A 208 10.82 -3.17 4.72
N PRO A 209 9.61 -3.42 5.27
CA PRO A 209 8.38 -3.26 4.51
C PRO A 209 8.11 -1.78 4.23
N VAL A 210 7.71 -1.46 2.99
CA VAL A 210 7.37 -0.08 2.60
C VAL A 210 5.90 0.02 2.25
N ILE A 211 5.18 0.86 2.99
CA ILE A 211 3.81 1.25 2.68
C ILE A 211 3.88 2.30 1.57
N ALA A 212 3.15 2.12 0.47
CA ALA A 212 3.18 3.03 -0.67
C ALA A 212 1.76 3.33 -1.17
N TRP A 213 1.55 4.56 -1.64
CA TRP A 213 0.29 4.97 -2.24
C TRP A 213 0.33 4.74 -3.75
N CYS A 214 -0.76 4.18 -4.27
CA CYS A 214 -1.02 3.98 -5.70
C CYS A 214 -2.54 4.10 -5.92
N THR A 215 -3.08 3.48 -6.97
CA THR A 215 -4.52 3.47 -7.23
C THR A 215 -5.09 2.06 -7.17
N ILE A 216 -6.39 1.96 -6.92
CA ILE A 216 -7.09 0.67 -6.98
C ILE A 216 -6.94 0.12 -8.41
N GLY A 217 -6.48 -1.12 -8.52
CA GLY A 217 -6.25 -1.80 -9.82
C GLY A 217 -5.15 -1.19 -10.68
N LEU A 218 -4.36 -0.24 -10.15
CA LEU A 218 -3.38 0.56 -10.90
C LEU A 218 -3.99 1.34 -12.08
N GLU A 219 -5.28 1.68 -11.98
CA GLU A 219 -5.99 2.53 -12.94
C GLU A 219 -5.55 3.99 -12.80
N PRO A 220 -5.66 4.82 -13.86
CA PRO A 220 -5.36 6.25 -13.75
C PRO A 220 -6.14 6.92 -12.60
N PRO A 221 -5.52 7.80 -11.81
CA PRO A 221 -6.15 8.37 -10.61
C PRO A 221 -7.27 9.39 -10.92
N GLY A 222 -7.31 9.93 -12.15
CA GLY A 222 -8.18 11.02 -12.52
C GLY A 222 -7.78 12.35 -11.86
N ALA A 223 -8.74 13.28 -11.74
CA ALA A 223 -8.48 14.57 -11.12
C ALA A 223 -8.51 14.48 -9.59
N ALA A 224 -7.53 15.12 -8.94
CA ALA A 224 -7.57 15.32 -7.49
C ALA A 224 -8.77 16.19 -7.13
N TYR A 225 -9.55 15.78 -6.13
CA TYR A 225 -10.71 16.53 -5.64
C TYR A 225 -10.38 17.38 -4.41
N ARG A 226 -9.26 17.10 -3.74
CA ARG A 226 -8.70 17.93 -2.66
C ARG A 226 -7.20 18.09 -2.81
N THR A 227 -6.70 19.21 -2.31
CA THR A 227 -5.27 19.53 -2.28
C THR A 227 -4.96 20.29 -1.00
N ALA A 228 -3.84 19.95 -0.36
CA ALA A 228 -3.36 20.62 0.84
C ALA A 228 -1.85 20.79 0.76
N ARG A 229 -1.32 21.76 1.50
CA ARG A 229 0.12 22.01 1.59
C ARG A 229 0.56 21.85 3.03
N GLU A 230 1.53 20.98 3.26
CA GLU A 230 2.06 20.66 4.58
C GLU A 230 3.57 20.53 4.47
N ASN A 231 4.33 21.16 5.38
CA ASN A 231 5.80 21.13 5.40
C ASN A 231 6.48 21.40 4.04
N GLY A 232 5.92 22.34 3.26
CA GLY A 232 6.46 22.73 1.95
C GLY A 232 6.13 21.75 0.80
N ARG A 233 5.42 20.65 1.08
CA ARG A 233 4.96 19.67 0.09
C ARG A 233 3.48 19.86 -0.22
N THR A 234 3.08 19.51 -1.45
CA THR A 234 1.68 19.55 -1.86
C THR A 234 1.14 18.13 -1.94
N TYR A 235 0.14 17.82 -1.13
CA TYR A 235 -0.58 16.55 -1.12
C TYR A 235 -1.87 16.68 -1.91
N ARG A 236 -2.20 15.63 -2.67
CA ARG A 236 -3.39 15.57 -3.53
C ARG A 236 -4.16 14.32 -3.19
N LEU A 237 -5.46 14.46 -3.06
CA LEU A 237 -6.34 13.35 -2.75
C LEU A 237 -7.24 13.04 -3.95
N TYR A 238 -7.28 11.75 -4.30
CA TYR A 238 -7.92 11.21 -5.48
C TYR A 238 -9.03 10.24 -5.08
N ALA A 239 -10.11 10.17 -5.86
CA ALA A 239 -11.23 9.28 -5.55
C ALA A 239 -10.81 7.80 -5.60
N ASN A 240 -9.88 7.46 -6.49
CA ASN A 240 -9.35 6.11 -6.66
C ASN A 240 -8.00 5.88 -5.92
N SER A 241 -7.71 6.69 -4.90
CA SER A 241 -6.49 6.53 -4.08
C SER A 241 -6.51 5.17 -3.38
N HIS A 242 -5.35 4.52 -3.30
CA HIS A 242 -5.16 3.26 -2.61
C HIS A 242 -3.80 3.20 -1.93
N CYS A 243 -3.68 2.34 -0.93
CA CYS A 243 -2.46 2.17 -0.16
C CYS A 243 -2.17 0.69 0.05
N VAL A 244 -0.92 0.30 -0.18
CA VAL A 244 -0.48 -1.10 -0.18
C VAL A 244 0.88 -1.23 0.51
N VAL A 245 1.31 -2.47 0.80
CA VAL A 245 2.69 -2.71 1.25
C VAL A 245 3.49 -3.35 0.11
N VAL A 246 4.55 -2.68 -0.33
CA VAL A 246 5.54 -3.27 -1.23
C VAL A 246 6.32 -4.33 -0.46
N SER A 247 6.14 -5.59 -0.85
CA SER A 247 6.69 -6.76 -0.16
C SER A 247 7.82 -7.42 -0.94
N GLY A 248 8.08 -7.00 -2.18
CA GLY A 248 9.15 -7.57 -2.98
C GLY A 248 9.22 -7.00 -4.39
N TYR A 249 10.16 -7.50 -5.18
CA TYR A 249 10.28 -7.21 -6.60
C TYR A 249 11.07 -8.31 -7.32
N ASP A 250 10.91 -8.36 -8.65
CA ASP A 250 11.79 -9.08 -9.57
C ASP A 250 12.11 -8.18 -10.77
N LEU A 251 13.33 -7.66 -10.86
CA LEU A 251 13.72 -6.74 -11.92
C LEU A 251 13.87 -7.43 -13.28
N ASN A 252 14.15 -8.74 -13.30
CA ASN A 252 14.31 -9.47 -14.55
C ASN A 252 12.95 -9.72 -15.21
N GLU A 253 11.94 -10.03 -14.39
CA GLU A 253 10.55 -10.20 -14.83
C GLU A 253 9.81 -8.85 -14.94
N GLY A 254 10.39 -7.76 -14.40
CA GLY A 254 9.75 -6.45 -14.39
C GLY A 254 8.55 -6.38 -13.46
N LEU A 255 8.63 -7.02 -12.30
CA LEU A 255 7.53 -7.17 -11.34
C LEU A 255 7.80 -6.48 -10.01
N VAL A 256 6.73 -5.97 -9.40
CA VAL A 256 6.67 -5.62 -7.97
C VAL A 256 5.72 -6.59 -7.28
N LEU A 257 6.08 -7.05 -6.08
CA LEU A 257 5.23 -7.86 -5.22
C LEU A 257 4.61 -6.97 -4.15
N VAL A 258 3.31 -7.13 -3.95
CA VAL A 258 2.51 -6.23 -3.14
C VAL A 258 1.58 -7.04 -2.24
N SER A 259 1.50 -6.63 -0.97
CA SER A 259 0.41 -7.00 -0.08
C SER A 259 -0.68 -5.94 -0.16
N ASP A 260 -1.80 -6.30 -0.76
CA ASP A 260 -2.95 -5.43 -1.04
C ASP A 260 -4.16 -5.89 -0.20
N SER A 261 -4.74 -4.99 0.56
CA SER A 261 -5.90 -5.28 1.42
C SER A 261 -7.22 -5.49 0.66
N LEU A 262 -7.26 -5.18 -0.64
CA LEU A 262 -8.38 -5.43 -1.54
C LEU A 262 -8.14 -6.65 -2.44
N ALA A 263 -6.89 -6.94 -2.80
CA ALA A 263 -6.56 -7.98 -3.79
C ALA A 263 -5.78 -9.19 -3.21
N GLY A 264 -5.32 -9.12 -1.97
CA GLY A 264 -4.45 -10.13 -1.36
C GLY A 264 -2.97 -9.92 -1.71
N GLN A 265 -2.18 -10.99 -1.68
CA GLN A 265 -0.79 -10.94 -2.14
C GLN A 265 -0.76 -11.08 -3.66
N VAL A 266 -0.31 -10.05 -4.35
CA VAL A 266 -0.35 -9.94 -5.81
C VAL A 266 0.96 -9.41 -6.38
N SER A 267 1.20 -9.61 -7.67
CA SER A 267 2.30 -9.00 -8.39
C SER A 267 1.78 -8.09 -9.50
N TYR A 268 2.42 -6.94 -9.69
CA TYR A 268 2.10 -5.99 -10.77
C TYR A 268 3.30 -5.74 -11.67
N ASP A 269 3.03 -5.26 -12.89
CA ASP A 269 4.05 -4.66 -13.74
C ASP A 269 4.71 -3.49 -13.00
N LEU A 270 6.04 -3.53 -12.90
CA LEU A 270 6.83 -2.60 -12.11
C LEU A 270 6.71 -1.17 -12.64
N ARG A 271 6.62 -1.00 -13.97
CA ARG A 271 6.49 0.32 -14.60
C ARG A 271 5.11 0.92 -14.36
N GLN A 272 4.05 0.12 -14.48
CA GLN A 272 2.69 0.58 -14.20
C GLN A 272 2.54 0.97 -12.73
N PHE A 273 3.05 0.16 -11.81
CA PHE A 273 3.06 0.50 -10.38
C PHE A 273 3.81 1.81 -10.13
N ALA A 274 5.01 1.96 -10.70
CA ALA A 274 5.83 3.16 -10.55
C ALA A 274 5.13 4.42 -11.08
N ALA A 275 4.40 4.32 -12.20
CA ALA A 275 3.63 5.44 -12.73
C ALA A 275 2.56 5.91 -11.74
N ARG A 276 1.75 4.97 -11.21
CA ARG A 276 0.71 5.29 -10.23
C ARG A 276 1.29 5.82 -8.91
N TYR A 277 2.40 5.24 -8.46
CA TYR A 277 3.14 5.73 -7.29
C TYR A 277 3.58 7.19 -7.48
N TYR A 278 4.13 7.54 -8.64
CA TYR A 278 4.57 8.91 -8.93
C TYR A 278 3.41 9.90 -9.11
N GLU A 279 2.31 9.48 -9.73
CA GLU A 279 1.10 10.31 -9.88
C GLU A 279 0.47 10.66 -8.53
N LEU A 280 0.54 9.76 -7.55
CA LEU A 280 0.09 10.02 -6.17
C LEU A 280 1.14 10.74 -5.32
N GLY A 281 2.16 11.32 -5.95
CA GLY A 281 3.16 12.16 -5.28
C GLY A 281 4.33 11.39 -4.69
N ALA A 282 4.56 10.15 -5.13
CA ALA A 282 5.62 9.27 -4.63
C ALA A 282 5.55 9.09 -3.11
N GLN A 283 4.34 8.90 -2.55
CA GLN A 283 4.14 8.76 -1.12
C GLN A 283 4.53 7.37 -0.64
N ALA A 284 5.42 7.32 0.35
CA ALA A 284 5.88 6.07 0.93
C ALA A 284 6.29 6.25 2.39
N VAL A 285 6.04 5.21 3.19
CA VAL A 285 6.43 5.11 4.60
C VAL A 285 7.16 3.78 4.79
N VAL A 286 8.38 3.84 5.32
CA VAL A 286 9.12 2.65 5.72
C VAL A 286 9.07 2.50 7.24
N ILE A 287 9.09 1.26 7.74
CA ILE A 287 9.28 0.94 9.15
C ILE A 287 10.61 0.20 9.27
N GLU A 288 11.59 0.79 9.96
CA GLU A 288 12.99 0.31 10.03
C GLU A 288 13.65 0.49 11.41
#